data_AF-A0A5C5XLG4-F1
#
_entry.id   AF-A0A5C5XLG4-F1
#
_cell.length_a   1.000
_cell.length_b   1.000
_cell.length_c   1.000
_cell.angle_alpha   90.00
_cell.angle_beta   90.00
_cell.angle_gamma   90.00
#
_symmetry.space_group_name_H-M   'P 1'
#
loop_
_entity.id
_entity.type
_entity.pdbx_description
1 polymer ?
#
loop_
_entity_poly.entity_id
_entity_poly.type
_entity_poly.pdbx_seq_one_letter_code
_entity_poly.pdbx_strand_id
1 'polypeptide(L)' 'MPDKPLAPKSKVPFIDWLLFVTNFTWAFGIYRLMMHPAANPEDRTAQQNLVWFGLIATVIVFGIRIYLKRNTKTS' A
#
# COMPACT_ATOMS: atom_id res chain seq x y z
N MET A 1 6.57 -3.83 44.62
CA MET A 1 7.65 -3.53 43.65
C MET A 1 7.15 -2.39 42.77
N PRO A 2 8.00 -1.44 42.30
CA PRO A 2 7.55 -0.36 41.44
C PRO A 2 7.25 -0.92 40.05
N ASP A 3 5.99 -1.24 39.79
CA ASP A 3 5.54 -1.71 38.48
C ASP A 3 5.47 -0.53 37.50
N LYS A 4 6.59 -0.27 36.82
CA LYS A 4 6.63 0.40 35.50
C LYS A 4 8.00 0.14 34.87
N PRO A 5 8.07 -0.19 33.57
CA PRO A 5 7.35 0.55 32.54
C PRO A 5 6.50 -0.35 31.63
N LEU A 6 5.18 -0.15 31.64
CA LEU A 6 4.34 -0.54 30.50
C LEU A 6 4.56 0.47 29.36
N ALA A 7 5.67 0.32 28.64
CA ALA A 7 5.84 0.88 27.30
C ALA A 7 6.76 -0.05 26.52
N PRO A 8 6.30 -0.54 25.37
CA PRO A 8 6.20 0.36 24.23
C PRO A 8 4.75 0.56 23.81
N LYS A 9 4.30 1.82 23.82
CA LYS A 9 3.29 2.28 22.87
C LYS A 9 3.86 1.97 21.49
N SER A 10 3.51 0.80 20.95
CA SER A 10 3.78 0.44 19.57
C SER A 10 3.05 1.47 18.71
N LYS A 11 3.77 2.54 18.34
CA LYS A 11 3.33 3.58 17.40
C LYS A 11 3.37 3.03 15.97
N VAL A 12 2.91 1.79 15.78
CA VAL A 12 2.66 1.17 14.47
C VAL A 12 1.15 1.09 14.13
N PRO A 13 0.25 2.04 14.52
CA PRO A 13 -1.10 2.05 13.94
C PRO A 13 -1.21 2.99 12.74
N PHE A 14 -0.49 4.12 12.70
CA PHE A 14 -0.71 5.14 11.66
C PHE A 14 -0.14 4.74 10.30
N ILE A 15 1.08 4.20 10.24
CA ILE A 15 1.71 3.79 8.98
C ILE A 15 0.99 2.57 8.38
N ASP A 16 0.55 1.63 9.22
CA ASP A 16 -0.23 0.45 8.80
C ASP A 16 -1.61 0.88 8.27
N TRP A 17 -2.29 1.80 8.97
CA TRP A 17 -3.56 2.35 8.53
C TRP A 17 -3.44 3.19 7.26
N LEU A 18 -2.43 4.05 7.15
CA LEU A 18 -2.18 4.85 5.96
C LEU A 18 -1.93 3.95 4.75
N LEU A 19 -1.11 2.91 4.91
CA LEU A 19 -0.90 1.90 3.86
C LEU A 19 -2.18 1.15 3.50
N PHE A 20 -3.02 0.82 4.47
CA PHE A 20 -4.33 0.22 4.20
C PHE A 20 -5.21 1.17 3.37
N VAL A 21 -5.34 2.43 3.77
CA VAL A 21 -6.14 3.44 3.05
C VAL A 21 -5.60 3.68 1.65
N THR A 22 -4.28 3.80 1.49
CA THR A 22 -3.65 3.98 0.17
C THR A 22 -3.89 2.76 -0.73
N ASN A 23 -3.70 1.54 -0.22
CA ASN A 23 -3.97 0.32 -0.99
C ASN A 23 -5.45 0.17 -1.34
N PHE A 24 -6.36 0.47 -0.41
CA PHE A 24 -7.80 0.42 -0.61
C PHE A 24 -8.26 1.45 -1.65
N THR A 25 -7.79 2.70 -1.54
CA THR A 25 -8.11 3.77 -2.50
C THR A 25 -7.60 3.44 -3.89
N TRP A 26 -6.42 2.82 -3.98
CA TRP A 26 -5.83 2.42 -5.25
C TRP A 26 -6.57 1.23 -5.89
N ALA A 27 -6.89 0.19 -5.11
CA ALA A 27 -7.70 -0.94 -5.56
C ALA A 27 -9.10 -0.50 -6.01
N PHE A 28 -9.73 0.42 -5.27
CA PHE A 28 -10.99 1.04 -5.65
C PHE A 28 -10.87 1.87 -6.93
N GLY A 29 -9.76 2.60 -7.09
CA GLY A 29 -9.45 3.34 -8.32
C GLY A 29 -9.39 2.41 -9.54
N ILE A 30 -8.68 1.29 -9.45
CA ILE A 30 -8.66 0.27 -10.52
C ILE A 30 -10.04 -0.29 -10.79
N TYR A 31 -10.77 -0.69 -9.74
CA TYR A 31 -12.10 -1.26 -9.88
C TYR A 31 -13.04 -0.30 -10.63
N ARG A 32 -13.02 0.99 -10.27
CA ARG A 32 -13.79 2.04 -10.95
C ARG A 32 -13.37 2.21 -12.41
N LEU A 33 -12.06 2.15 -12.70
CA LEU A 33 -11.52 2.23 -14.05
C LEU A 33 -11.94 1.02 -14.91
N MET A 34 -12.05 -0.17 -14.34
CA MET A 34 -12.55 -1.36 -15.04
C MET A 34 -14.06 -1.32 -15.29
N MET A 35 -14.84 -0.82 -14.33
CA MET A 35 -16.31 -0.71 -14.45
C MET A 35 -16.76 0.42 -15.39
N HIS A 36 -15.95 1.48 -15.51
CA HIS A 36 -16.17 2.58 -16.44
C HIS A 36 -14.91 2.78 -17.30
N PRO A 37 -14.69 1.90 -18.30
CA PRO A 37 -13.57 2.06 -19.22
C PRO A 37 -13.72 3.38 -19.97
N ALA A 38 -12.59 4.04 -20.23
CA ALA A 38 -12.62 5.27 -21.00
C ALA A 38 -13.32 5.04 -22.36
N ALA A 39 -14.22 5.96 -22.71
CA ALA A 39 -15.00 5.89 -23.94
C ALA A 39 -14.11 5.97 -25.18
N ASN A 40 -12.96 6.65 -25.08
CA ASN A 40 -11.99 6.78 -26.15
C ASN A 40 -10.90 5.69 -26.07
N PRO A 41 -10.46 5.16 -27.22
CA PRO A 41 -9.45 4.10 -27.28
C PRO A 41 -8.04 4.56 -26.85
N GLU A 42 -7.65 5.82 -27.04
CA GLU A 42 -6.35 6.33 -26.58
C GLU A 42 -6.25 6.41 -25.06
N ASP A 43 -7.35 6.76 -24.39
CA ASP A 43 -7.44 6.83 -22.93
C ASP A 43 -7.35 5.44 -22.28
N ARG A 44 -7.74 4.37 -22.99
CA ARG A 44 -7.63 2.99 -22.48
C ARG A 44 -6.18 2.55 -22.30
N THR A 45 -5.29 2.97 -23.19
CA THR A 45 -3.85 2.68 -23.08
C THR A 45 -3.23 3.41 -21.90
N ALA A 46 -3.59 4.68 -21.70
CA ALA A 46 -3.16 5.45 -20.53
C ALA A 46 -3.70 4.84 -19.21
N GLN A 47 -4.95 4.39 -19.22
CA GLN A 47 -5.62 3.73 -18.09
C GLN A 47 -4.97 2.39 -17.75
N GLN A 48 -4.63 1.57 -18.75
CA GLN A 48 -3.89 0.32 -18.56
C GLN A 48 -2.49 0.57 -18.02
N ASN A 49 -1.77 1.55 -18.57
CA ASN A 49 -0.44 1.91 -18.07
C ASN A 49 -0.49 2.37 -16.62
N LEU A 50 -1.47 3.19 -16.23
CA LEU A 50 -1.68 3.60 -14.83
C LEU A 50 -1.92 2.42 -13.90
N VAL A 51 -2.73 1.44 -14.33
CA VAL A 51 -2.96 0.18 -13.60
C VAL A 51 -1.65 -0.57 -13.42
N TRP A 52 -0.86 -0.75 -14.48
CA TRP A 52 0.43 -1.43 -14.42
C TRP A 52 1.44 -0.72 -13.53
N PHE A 53 1.57 0.60 -13.66
CA PHE A 53 2.48 1.41 -12.86
C PHE A 53 2.18 1.31 -11.37
N GLY A 54 0.92 1.39 -10.97
CA GLY A 54 0.61 1.26 -9.55
C GLY A 54 0.68 -0.19 -9.05
N LEU A 55 0.48 -1.20 -9.90
CA LEU A 55 0.70 -2.61 -9.52
C LEU A 55 2.18 -2.85 -9.20
N ILE A 56 3.07 -2.29 -10.02
CA ILE A 56 4.52 -2.27 -9.79
C ILE A 56 4.85 -1.53 -8.49
N ALA A 57 4.27 -0.35 -8.27
CA ALA A 57 4.50 0.43 -7.04
C ALA A 57 4.07 -0.34 -5.78
N THR A 58 2.92 -1.02 -5.80
CA THR A 58 2.45 -1.83 -4.67
C THR A 58 3.40 -2.99 -4.37
N VAL A 59 3.90 -3.68 -5.40
CA VAL A 59 4.88 -4.76 -5.23
C VAL A 59 6.18 -4.24 -4.60
N ILE A 60 6.67 -3.07 -5.05
CA ILE A 60 7.87 -2.43 -4.48
C ILE A 60 7.66 -2.08 -3.01
N VAL A 61 6.55 -1.42 -2.67
CA VAL A 61 6.23 -1.03 -1.28
C VAL A 61 6.10 -2.25 -0.37
N PHE A 62 5.44 -3.31 -0.85
CA PHE A 62 5.30 -4.55 -0.09
C PHE A 62 6.65 -5.29 0.07
N GLY A 63 7.47 -5.31 -0.98
CA GLY A 63 8.83 -5.84 -0.94
C GLY A 63 9.72 -5.12 0.08
N ILE A 64 9.69 -3.78 0.10
CA ILE A 64 10.40 -2.96 1.09
C ILE A 64 9.89 -3.26 2.50
N ARG A 65 8.57 -3.37 2.71
CA ARG A 65 7.98 -3.77 4.00
C ARG A 65 8.50 -5.11 4.50
N ILE A 66 8.54 -6.12 3.64
CA ILE A 66 9.05 -7.45 3.98
C ILE A 66 10.54 -7.38 4.31
N TYR A 67 11.33 -6.67 3.49
CA TYR A 67 12.75 -6.48 3.71
C TYR A 67 13.06 -5.82 5.05
N LEU A 68 12.39 -4.71 5.36
CA LEU A 68 12.52 -4.02 6.65
C LEU A 68 12.09 -4.91 7.82
N LYS A 69 10.96 -5.62 7.70
CA LYS A 69 10.48 -6.55 8.74
C LYS A 69 11.40 -7.76 8.95
N ARG A 70 12.11 -8.20 7.92
CA ARG A 70 13.12 -9.26 8.05
C ARG A 70 14.37 -8.73 8.77
N ASN A 71 14.86 -7.54 8.42
CA ASN A 71 16.06 -6.98 9.03
C ASN A 71 15.87 -6.55 10.49
N THR A 72 14.67 -6.18 10.92
CA THR A 72 14.40 -5.88 12.34
C THR A 72 14.37 -7.10 13.26
N LYS A 73 14.37 -8.33 12.71
CA LYS A 73 14.41 -9.58 13.49
C LYS A 73 15.82 -10.16 13.64
N THR A 74 16.80 -9.60 12.94
CA THR A 74 18.18 -10.09 12.92
C THR A 74 19.12 -9.23 13.77
N SER A 75 18.58 -8.24 14.49
CA SER A 75 19.35 -7.31 15.33
C SER A 75 18.88 -7.31 16.77
#